data_AF-A0A518LGB2-F1
#
_entry.id   AF-A0A518LGB2-F1
#
_cell.length_a   1.000
_cell.length_b   1.000
_cell.length_c   1.000
_cell.angle_alpha   90.00
_cell.angle_beta   90.00
_cell.angle_gamma   90.00
#
_symmetry.space_group_name_H-M   'P 1'
#
loop_
_entity.id
_entity.type
_entity.pdbx_description
1 polymer ?
#
loop_
_entity_poly.entity_id
_entity_poly.type
_entity_poly.pdbx_seq_one_letter_code
_entity_poly.pdbx_strand_id
1 'polypeptide(L)'
;MRDASGRKNKEDYERDMAREYLEFKGIHFTRLQTLAEFRPAHASEGIDGPDIFVTLLHDDTHHMTGIELTRYICRKNDHGSASLRLNDINDKLNTYVRTVLIPKARDLRGFSISMTLNLENLPRGQEICDIADGVVKFIDERRIEMDELVIEDSYTRRLPSVPFDGFPVLARFLKSLRIMRTELNDLAWKVSDATAIGLDDDIIVATIVEKSEKLAKYHVDDCDETWLLIAADGSGSDCRIGPPMERDRILENGKIVGAAQRSGFDKVIIWERVREWDAVIRGQTQT
;
A
#
# COMPACT_ATOMS: atom_id res chain seq x y z
N MET A 1 14.99 -17.24 1.44
CA MET A 1 16.37 -17.05 0.87
C MET A 1 16.31 -15.83 -0.04
N ARG A 2 17.19 -14.82 0.07
CA ARG A 2 17.14 -13.63 -0.81
C ARG A 2 17.79 -13.97 -2.15
N ASP A 3 17.18 -13.58 -3.27
CA ASP A 3 17.79 -13.74 -4.58
C ASP A 3 18.96 -12.76 -4.77
N ALA A 4 19.72 -12.92 -5.87
CA ALA A 4 20.87 -12.07 -6.19
C ALA A 4 20.54 -10.57 -6.37
N SER A 5 19.25 -10.19 -6.40
CA SER A 5 18.76 -8.82 -6.45
C SER A 5 18.34 -8.26 -5.07
N GLY A 6 18.48 -9.05 -4.01
CA GLY A 6 18.02 -8.71 -2.67
C GLY A 6 16.50 -8.76 -2.51
N ARG A 7 15.76 -9.25 -3.52
CA ARG A 7 14.31 -9.40 -3.47
C ARG A 7 13.96 -10.74 -2.81
N LYS A 8 12.92 -10.75 -1.99
CA LYS A 8 12.32 -12.00 -1.50
C LYS A 8 11.71 -12.73 -2.72
N ASN A 9 11.91 -14.04 -2.80
CA ASN A 9 11.22 -14.87 -3.79
C ASN A 9 9.69 -14.74 -3.58
N LYS A 10 8.90 -14.81 -4.66
CA LYS A 10 7.43 -14.70 -4.66
C LYS A 10 6.79 -15.63 -3.61
N GLU A 11 7.23 -16.88 -3.58
CA GLU A 11 6.74 -17.90 -2.66
C GLU A 11 7.00 -17.57 -1.18
N ASP A 12 8.20 -17.08 -0.85
CA ASP A 12 8.55 -16.63 0.50
C ASP A 12 7.65 -15.46 0.93
N TYR A 13 7.38 -14.55 -0.02
CA TYR A 13 6.53 -13.39 0.21
C TYR A 13 5.06 -13.78 0.47
N GLU A 14 4.51 -14.67 -0.34
CA GLU A 14 3.14 -15.19 -0.20
C GLU A 14 2.95 -15.92 1.13
N ARG A 15 3.95 -16.72 1.51
CA ARG A 15 3.98 -17.41 2.80
C ARG A 15 3.98 -16.45 3.97
N ASP A 16 4.83 -15.44 3.92
CA ASP A 16 4.92 -14.40 4.96
C ASP A 16 3.60 -13.62 5.07
N MET A 17 2.97 -13.30 3.93
CA MET A 17 1.69 -12.58 3.89
C MET A 17 0.54 -13.40 4.47
N ALA A 18 0.42 -14.68 4.11
CA ALA A 18 -0.59 -15.57 4.68
C ALA A 18 -0.39 -15.74 6.20
N ARG A 19 0.86 -15.95 6.64
CA ARG A 19 1.20 -16.03 8.06
C ARG A 19 0.77 -14.77 8.81
N GLU A 20 1.15 -13.61 8.31
CA GLU A 20 0.84 -12.32 8.95
C GLU A 20 -0.67 -12.09 9.06
N TYR A 21 -1.44 -12.45 8.04
CA TYR A 21 -2.90 -12.37 8.10
C TYR A 21 -3.49 -13.32 9.16
N LEU A 22 -3.04 -14.58 9.20
CA LEU A 22 -3.51 -15.56 10.19
C LEU A 22 -3.18 -15.11 11.61
N GLU A 23 -1.99 -14.59 11.84
CA GLU A 23 -1.56 -14.01 13.12
C GLU A 23 -2.41 -12.78 13.49
N PHE A 24 -2.66 -11.88 12.54
CA PHE A 24 -3.56 -10.73 12.73
C PHE A 24 -4.97 -11.16 13.16
N LYS A 25 -5.49 -12.26 12.61
CA LYS A 25 -6.80 -12.82 13.00
C LYS A 25 -6.77 -13.65 14.28
N GLY A 26 -5.59 -13.93 14.85
CA GLY A 26 -5.43 -14.86 15.95
C GLY A 26 -5.83 -16.30 15.59
N ILE A 27 -5.70 -16.69 14.32
CA ILE A 27 -6.03 -18.04 13.85
C ILE A 27 -4.85 -18.97 14.14
N HIS A 28 -5.12 -20.06 14.85
CA HIS A 28 -4.12 -21.09 15.11
C HIS A 28 -3.95 -22.02 13.90
N PHE A 29 -2.71 -22.18 13.45
CA PHE A 29 -2.34 -23.11 12.38
C PHE A 29 -1.12 -23.92 12.81
N THR A 30 -1.04 -25.18 12.38
CA THR A 30 0.07 -26.09 12.72
C THR A 30 1.06 -26.26 11.57
N ARG A 31 0.64 -25.95 10.34
CA ARG A 31 1.48 -26.07 9.15
C ARG A 31 1.05 -25.03 8.11
N LEU A 32 2.04 -24.43 7.45
CA LEU A 32 1.83 -23.47 6.37
C LEU A 32 2.89 -23.72 5.29
N GLN A 33 2.45 -24.03 4.08
CA GLN A 33 3.30 -24.46 2.97
C GLN A 33 2.96 -23.69 1.69
N THR A 34 3.93 -23.49 0.82
CA THR A 34 3.69 -22.99 -0.55
C THR A 34 3.32 -24.14 -1.49
N LEU A 35 2.73 -23.82 -2.64
CA LEU A 35 2.47 -24.80 -3.71
C LEU A 35 3.74 -25.59 -4.12
N ALA A 36 4.92 -24.98 -4.06
CA ALA A 36 6.19 -25.68 -4.35
C ALA A 36 6.55 -26.74 -3.29
N GLU A 37 6.08 -26.59 -2.05
CA GLU A 37 6.38 -27.48 -0.93
C GLU A 37 5.30 -28.53 -0.68
N PHE A 38 4.06 -28.25 -1.10
CA PHE A 38 2.95 -29.17 -1.04
C PHE A 38 2.68 -29.72 -2.44
N ARG A 39 2.89 -31.02 -2.64
CA ARG A 39 2.51 -31.68 -3.90
C ARG A 39 1.08 -32.18 -3.74
N PRO A 40 0.06 -31.49 -4.30
CA PRO A 40 -1.29 -32.05 -4.34
C PRO A 40 -1.29 -33.38 -5.10
N ALA A 41 -2.27 -34.24 -4.83
CA ALA A 41 -2.33 -35.59 -5.39
C ALA A 41 -2.20 -35.62 -6.94
N HIS A 42 -2.62 -34.55 -7.60
CA HIS A 42 -2.63 -34.38 -9.05
C HIS A 42 -1.50 -33.50 -9.61
N ALA A 43 -0.48 -33.16 -8.82
CA ALA A 43 0.64 -32.32 -9.27
C ALA A 43 1.38 -32.88 -10.50
N SER A 44 1.32 -34.20 -10.73
CA SER A 44 1.87 -34.87 -11.92
C SER A 44 1.14 -34.57 -13.23
N GLU A 45 -0.05 -33.97 -13.16
CA GLU A 45 -0.89 -33.63 -14.32
C GLU A 45 -0.60 -32.20 -14.84
N GLY A 46 0.33 -31.47 -14.21
CA GLY A 46 0.70 -30.10 -14.59
C GLY A 46 -0.36 -29.07 -14.21
N ILE A 47 -1.21 -29.40 -13.24
CA ILE A 47 -2.34 -28.57 -12.80
C ILE A 47 -1.92 -27.79 -11.55
N ASP A 48 -2.10 -26.46 -11.62
CA ASP A 48 -1.81 -25.53 -10.52
C ASP A 48 -2.81 -25.71 -9.36
N GLY A 49 -2.41 -25.30 -8.16
CA GLY A 49 -3.26 -25.23 -6.99
C GLY A 49 -3.15 -23.85 -6.31
N PRO A 50 -3.83 -23.65 -5.17
CA PRO A 50 -3.70 -22.42 -4.38
C PRO A 50 -2.24 -22.09 -4.03
N ASP A 51 -1.92 -20.79 -3.94
CA ASP A 51 -0.56 -20.32 -3.63
C ASP A 51 -0.03 -20.89 -2.30
N ILE A 52 -0.90 -20.96 -1.28
CA ILE A 52 -0.59 -21.42 0.08
C ILE A 52 -1.56 -22.51 0.52
N PHE A 53 -1.04 -23.52 1.21
CA PHE A 53 -1.81 -24.52 1.95
C PHE A 53 -1.55 -24.36 3.43
N VAL A 54 -2.61 -24.24 4.22
CA VAL A 54 -2.53 -24.10 5.67
C VAL A 54 -3.35 -25.18 6.36
N THR A 55 -2.77 -25.81 7.38
CA THR A 55 -3.49 -26.71 8.27
C THR A 55 -3.93 -25.91 9.50
N LEU A 56 -5.23 -25.61 9.56
CA LEU A 56 -5.87 -24.91 10.66
C LEU A 56 -6.27 -25.90 11.76
N LEU A 57 -6.17 -25.47 13.01
CA LEU A 57 -6.69 -26.23 14.16
C LEU A 57 -8.00 -25.60 14.62
N HIS A 58 -9.09 -26.33 14.52
CA HIS A 58 -10.41 -25.91 14.98
C HIS A 58 -11.00 -27.04 15.83
N ASP A 59 -11.36 -26.78 17.08
CA ASP A 59 -11.98 -27.76 17.98
C ASP A 59 -11.26 -29.13 18.03
N ASP A 60 -9.92 -29.10 18.11
CA ASP A 60 -9.01 -30.26 18.10
C ASP A 60 -8.99 -31.07 16.78
N THR A 61 -9.68 -30.62 15.73
CA THR A 61 -9.60 -31.18 14.39
C THR A 61 -8.73 -30.33 13.46
N HIS A 62 -7.98 -31.03 12.60
CA HIS A 62 -7.15 -30.40 11.59
C HIS A 62 -7.94 -30.24 10.29
N HIS A 63 -7.98 -29.01 9.78
CA HIS A 63 -8.60 -28.69 8.50
C HIS A 63 -7.57 -28.14 7.54
N MET A 64 -7.55 -28.64 6.31
CA MET A 64 -6.72 -28.11 5.24
C MET A 64 -7.44 -26.99 4.53
N THR A 65 -6.83 -25.81 4.49
CA THR A 65 -7.36 -24.65 3.76
C THR A 65 -6.37 -24.25 2.67
N GLY A 66 -6.85 -24.18 1.43
CA GLY A 66 -6.12 -23.57 0.32
C GLY A 66 -6.36 -22.06 0.30
N ILE A 67 -5.29 -21.26 0.25
CA ILE A 67 -5.37 -19.81 0.18
C ILE A 67 -4.75 -19.35 -1.14
N GLU A 68 -5.59 -18.83 -2.03
CA GLU A 68 -5.16 -18.05 -3.19
C GLU A 68 -4.86 -16.63 -2.74
N LEU A 69 -3.68 -16.12 -3.08
CA LEU A 69 -3.24 -14.80 -2.68
C LEU A 69 -3.25 -13.85 -3.87
N THR A 70 -3.62 -12.62 -3.58
CA THR A 70 -3.35 -11.53 -4.50
C THR A 70 -3.05 -10.27 -3.74
N ARG A 71 -2.00 -9.60 -4.20
CA ARG A 71 -1.75 -8.24 -3.76
C ARG A 71 -2.63 -7.32 -4.58
N TYR A 72 -3.42 -6.54 -3.87
CA TYR A 72 -3.97 -5.33 -4.42
C TYR A 72 -2.89 -4.24 -4.35
N ILE A 73 -2.26 -3.96 -5.49
CA ILE A 73 -1.46 -2.76 -5.71
C ILE A 73 -2.27 -1.90 -6.68
N CYS A 74 -2.63 -0.67 -6.29
CA CYS A 74 -3.36 0.25 -7.19
C CYS A 74 -2.74 0.23 -8.58
N ARG A 75 -3.60 0.14 -9.61
CA ARG A 75 -3.15 0.22 -11.00
C ARG A 75 -2.29 1.47 -11.19
N LYS A 76 -1.07 1.21 -11.62
CA LYS A 76 -0.06 2.18 -12.01
C LYS A 76 -0.34 2.82 -13.39
N ASN A 77 -1.46 2.49 -14.04
CA ASN A 77 -1.75 2.81 -15.44
C ASN A 77 -3.26 3.10 -15.54
N ASP A 78 -3.70 4.23 -16.09
CA ASP A 78 -3.60 4.47 -17.53
C ASP A 78 -2.93 5.82 -17.90
N HIS A 79 -2.02 5.73 -18.87
CA HIS A 79 -1.34 6.80 -19.62
C HIS A 79 -0.14 7.55 -18.96
N GLY A 80 1.09 7.16 -19.32
CA GLY A 80 2.30 8.01 -19.20
C GLY A 80 2.77 8.26 -17.75
N SER A 81 3.51 7.30 -17.20
CA SER A 81 3.55 7.03 -15.76
C SER A 81 3.79 8.23 -14.84
N ALA A 82 2.89 8.40 -13.86
CA ALA A 82 3.09 9.28 -12.72
C ALA A 82 4.38 8.95 -11.97
N SER A 83 4.81 7.69 -11.88
CA SER A 83 6.09 7.33 -11.22
C SER A 83 7.34 7.83 -11.96
N LEU A 84 7.39 7.78 -13.30
CA LEU A 84 8.50 8.40 -14.05
C LEU A 84 8.46 9.93 -13.88
N ARG A 85 7.27 10.53 -13.93
CA ARG A 85 7.11 11.96 -13.70
C ARG A 85 7.44 12.37 -12.27
N LEU A 86 7.19 11.52 -11.27
CA LEU A 86 7.53 11.72 -9.86
C LEU A 86 9.03 11.53 -9.63
N ASN A 87 9.67 10.60 -10.34
CA ASN A 87 11.13 10.50 -10.38
C ASN A 87 11.73 11.77 -11.01
N ASP A 88 11.21 12.24 -12.14
CA ASP A 88 11.65 13.48 -12.79
C ASP A 88 11.45 14.71 -11.87
N ILE A 89 10.31 14.75 -11.16
CA ILE A 89 10.03 15.79 -10.16
C ILE A 89 11.03 15.68 -9.01
N ASN A 90 11.26 14.49 -8.46
CA ASN A 90 12.22 14.25 -7.38
C ASN A 90 13.64 14.64 -7.81
N ASP A 91 14.08 14.22 -8.98
CA ASP A 91 15.42 14.48 -9.50
C ASP A 91 15.62 15.97 -9.75
N LYS A 92 14.64 16.64 -10.37
CA LYS A 92 14.70 18.07 -10.62
C LYS A 92 14.65 18.89 -9.33
N LEU A 93 13.79 18.49 -8.39
CA LEU A 93 13.69 19.12 -7.08
C LEU A 93 14.99 18.93 -6.28
N ASN A 94 15.49 17.70 -6.17
CA ASN A 94 16.74 17.41 -5.46
C ASN A 94 17.92 18.15 -6.09
N THR A 95 17.96 18.24 -7.42
CA THR A 95 18.96 19.04 -8.14
C THR A 95 18.83 20.52 -7.77
N TYR A 96 17.64 21.10 -7.83
CA TYR A 96 17.41 22.51 -7.50
C TYR A 96 17.72 22.82 -6.04
N VAL A 97 17.28 21.96 -5.11
CA VAL A 97 17.57 22.07 -3.68
C VAL A 97 19.08 22.09 -3.44
N ARG A 98 19.80 21.09 -3.98
CA ARG A 98 21.25 20.96 -3.78
C ARG A 98 22.04 22.11 -4.39
N THR A 99 21.67 22.54 -5.60
CA THR A 99 22.44 23.53 -6.37
C THR A 99 22.05 24.98 -6.08
N VAL A 100 20.80 25.24 -5.68
CA VAL A 100 20.27 26.61 -5.55
C VAL A 100 19.82 26.91 -4.12
N LEU A 101 19.05 26.03 -3.47
CA LEU A 101 18.47 26.34 -2.15
C LEU A 101 19.46 26.17 -1.01
N ILE A 102 20.25 25.09 -0.95
CA ILE A 102 21.25 24.88 0.12
C ILE A 102 22.23 26.07 0.27
N PRO A 103 22.72 26.69 -0.82
CA PRO A 103 23.54 27.90 -0.73
C PRO A 103 22.80 29.12 -0.14
N LYS A 104 21.50 29.25 -0.40
CA LYS A 104 20.68 30.43 -0.07
C LYS A 104 19.96 30.32 1.28
N ALA A 105 19.56 29.11 1.67
CA ALA A 105 18.76 28.80 2.85
C ALA A 105 19.62 28.12 3.94
N ARG A 106 20.70 28.80 4.36
CA ARG A 106 21.63 28.27 5.38
C ARG A 106 20.95 27.98 6.71
N ASP A 107 19.90 28.74 7.01
CA ASP A 107 19.09 28.62 8.23
C ASP A 107 18.22 27.36 8.26
N LEU A 108 18.03 26.69 7.12
CA LEU A 108 17.28 25.44 7.01
C LEU A 108 18.19 24.20 7.09
N ARG A 109 19.49 24.36 7.34
CA ARG A 109 20.36 23.21 7.64
C ARG A 109 19.90 22.51 8.91
N GLY A 110 20.01 21.18 8.94
CA GLY A 110 19.46 20.38 10.05
C GLY A 110 17.96 20.22 9.99
N PHE A 111 17.30 20.50 8.86
CA PHE A 111 15.90 20.13 8.62
C PHE A 111 15.76 19.09 7.50
N SER A 112 14.80 18.19 7.68
CA SER A 112 14.27 17.29 6.69
C SER A 112 12.87 17.74 6.29
N ILE A 113 12.67 18.01 5.00
CA ILE A 113 11.41 18.48 4.43
C ILE A 113 10.82 17.34 3.59
N SER A 114 9.62 16.90 3.95
CA SER A 114 8.86 15.90 3.21
C SER A 114 7.58 16.50 2.66
N MET A 115 7.39 16.36 1.34
CA MET A 115 6.26 16.93 0.61
C MET A 115 5.39 15.82 0.03
N THR A 116 4.08 16.00 0.15
CA THR A 116 3.08 15.16 -0.51
C THR A 116 2.39 15.98 -1.59
N LEU A 117 2.49 15.56 -2.86
CA LEU A 117 1.89 16.27 -3.99
C LEU A 117 0.39 16.02 -4.09
N ASN A 118 -0.33 16.99 -4.64
CA ASN A 118 -1.69 16.81 -5.12
C ASN A 118 -1.66 16.07 -6.46
N LEU A 119 -2.16 14.84 -6.49
CA LEU A 119 -2.13 13.99 -7.67
C LEU A 119 -3.07 14.46 -8.79
N GLU A 120 -4.12 15.21 -8.45
CA GLU A 120 -5.05 15.77 -9.43
C GLU A 120 -4.42 16.92 -10.23
N ASN A 121 -3.31 17.46 -9.74
CA ASN A 121 -2.62 18.58 -10.36
C ASN A 121 -1.12 18.50 -10.08
N LEU A 122 -0.41 17.66 -10.82
CA LEU A 122 1.04 17.49 -10.72
C LEU A 122 1.80 18.66 -11.38
N PRO A 123 2.90 19.13 -10.77
CA PRO A 123 3.69 20.21 -11.35
C PRO A 123 4.37 19.81 -12.65
N ARG A 124 4.65 20.80 -13.49
CA ARG A 124 5.48 20.74 -14.69
C ARG A 124 6.89 21.24 -14.35
N GLY A 125 7.80 21.09 -15.30
CA GLY A 125 9.23 21.38 -15.12
C GLY A 125 9.54 22.70 -14.38
N GLN A 126 8.95 23.82 -14.79
CA GLN A 126 9.25 25.13 -14.17
C GLN A 126 8.62 25.28 -12.78
N GLU A 127 7.43 24.70 -12.60
CA GLU A 127 6.63 24.81 -11.37
C GLU A 127 7.29 24.07 -10.18
N ILE A 128 8.16 23.10 -10.44
CA ILE A 128 8.91 22.37 -9.40
C ILE A 128 9.83 23.30 -8.61
N CYS A 129 10.50 24.25 -9.29
CA CYS A 129 11.36 25.23 -8.63
C CYS A 129 10.53 26.22 -7.81
N ASP A 130 9.41 26.69 -8.36
CA ASP A 130 8.50 27.61 -7.69
C ASP A 130 7.88 27.00 -6.42
N ILE A 131 7.59 25.70 -6.43
CA ILE A 131 7.17 24.95 -5.23
C ILE A 131 8.28 24.97 -4.18
N ALA A 132 9.52 24.70 -4.57
CA ALA A 132 10.64 24.65 -3.64
C ALA A 132 10.90 26.02 -2.99
N ASP A 133 10.92 27.09 -3.79
CA ASP A 133 11.05 28.46 -3.29
C ASP A 133 9.85 28.85 -2.39
N GLY A 134 8.64 28.45 -2.80
CA GLY A 134 7.43 28.66 -2.02
C GLY A 134 7.48 27.99 -0.65
N VAL A 135 7.99 26.75 -0.56
CA VAL A 135 8.15 26.03 0.71
C VAL A 135 9.15 26.72 1.62
N VAL A 136 10.29 27.18 1.10
CA VAL A 136 11.27 27.94 1.90
C VAL A 136 10.64 29.21 2.45
N LYS A 137 9.98 29.99 1.60
CA LYS A 137 9.28 31.21 2.02
C LYS A 137 8.17 30.93 3.04
N PHE A 138 7.43 29.84 2.85
CA PHE A 138 6.39 29.40 3.79
C PHE A 138 6.99 29.09 5.16
N ILE A 139 8.12 28.38 5.20
CA ILE A 139 8.84 28.07 6.44
C ILE A 139 9.37 29.36 7.09
N ASP A 140 9.94 30.28 6.31
CA ASP A 140 10.46 31.55 6.82
C ASP A 140 9.35 32.44 7.41
N GLU A 141 8.20 32.54 6.74
CA GLU A 141 7.05 33.32 7.22
C GLU A 141 6.35 32.68 8.43
N ARG A 142 6.40 31.35 8.54
CA ARG A 142 5.82 30.58 9.65
C ARG A 142 6.83 30.23 10.74
N ARG A 143 8.07 30.71 10.64
CA ARG A 143 9.20 30.35 11.53
C ARG A 143 8.89 30.61 13.02
N ILE A 144 8.14 31.67 13.31
CA ILE A 144 7.71 32.02 14.68
C ILE A 144 6.71 31.02 15.26
N GLU A 145 5.79 30.48 14.43
CA GLU A 145 4.87 29.41 14.85
C GLU A 145 5.59 28.05 14.94
N MET A 146 6.66 27.87 14.17
CA MET A 146 7.47 26.65 14.17
C MET A 146 8.40 26.54 15.37
N ASP A 147 8.95 27.64 15.91
CA ASP A 147 9.80 27.60 17.11
C ASP A 147 9.03 27.15 18.37
N GLU A 148 7.72 27.40 18.46
CA GLU A 148 6.84 26.85 19.52
C GLU A 148 6.43 25.37 19.27
N LEU A 149 6.60 24.87 18.05
CA LEU A 149 6.25 23.50 17.62
C LEU A 149 7.44 22.53 17.59
N VAL A 150 8.67 23.01 17.80
CA VAL A 150 9.95 22.27 17.64
C VAL A 150 10.54 21.79 18.98
N ILE A 151 9.72 21.64 20.03
CA ILE A 151 10.16 21.01 21.30
C ILE A 151 9.62 19.59 21.38
N GLU A 152 10.44 18.62 20.93
CA GLU A 152 10.69 17.28 21.49
C GLU A 152 11.21 16.29 20.42
N ASP A 153 12.30 15.60 20.76
CA ASP A 153 13.20 14.78 19.94
C ASP A 153 12.60 13.55 19.21
N SER A 154 11.28 13.46 19.05
CA SER A 154 10.66 12.33 18.33
C SER A 154 9.28 12.60 17.73
N TYR A 155 8.84 13.85 17.57
CA TYR A 155 7.46 14.14 17.17
C TYR A 155 7.28 14.33 15.64
N THR A 156 6.80 13.30 14.95
CA THR A 156 6.27 13.38 13.57
C THR A 156 4.86 14.00 13.58
N ARG A 157 4.73 15.32 13.75
CA ARG A 157 3.43 15.97 13.53
C ARG A 157 3.24 16.25 12.03
N ARG A 158 2.35 15.50 11.39
CA ARG A 158 1.77 15.84 10.09
C ARG A 158 0.95 17.11 10.32
N LEU A 159 1.21 18.20 9.59
CA LEU A 159 0.30 19.34 9.52
C LEU A 159 -0.92 18.89 8.68
N PRO A 160 -2.01 18.40 9.28
CA PRO A 160 -3.15 17.94 8.50
C PRO A 160 -3.87 19.22 8.12
N SER A 161 -3.88 19.57 6.84
CA SER A 161 -4.58 20.75 6.31
C SER A 161 -4.11 22.10 6.88
N VAL A 162 -2.85 22.48 6.68
CA VAL A 162 -2.58 23.93 6.62
C VAL A 162 -3.08 24.41 5.26
N PRO A 163 -4.10 25.28 5.20
CA PRO A 163 -4.38 25.96 3.95
C PRO A 163 -3.12 26.79 3.67
N PHE A 164 -2.51 26.59 2.51
CA PHE A 164 -1.36 27.36 2.05
C PHE A 164 -1.82 28.78 1.67
N ASP A 165 -2.51 29.46 2.61
CA ASP A 165 -3.08 30.78 2.48
C ASP A 165 -1.95 31.78 2.27
N GLY A 166 -2.05 32.57 1.20
CA GLY A 166 -0.95 33.44 0.74
C GLY A 166 0.11 32.73 -0.11
N PHE A 167 0.02 31.40 -0.26
CA PHE A 167 0.95 30.57 -1.05
C PHE A 167 0.20 29.78 -2.13
N PRO A 168 -0.34 30.45 -3.18
CA PRO A 168 -1.21 29.83 -4.18
C PRO A 168 -0.54 28.69 -4.95
N VAL A 169 0.79 28.75 -5.16
CA VAL A 169 1.56 27.67 -5.78
C VAL A 169 1.55 26.41 -4.89
N LEU A 170 1.76 26.56 -3.58
CA LEU A 170 1.74 25.43 -2.66
C LEU A 170 0.32 24.88 -2.50
N ALA A 171 -0.69 25.75 -2.36
CA ALA A 171 -2.10 25.37 -2.30
C ALA A 171 -2.54 24.54 -3.50
N ARG A 172 -1.98 24.88 -4.67
CA ARG A 172 -2.30 24.24 -5.95
C ARG A 172 -1.65 22.87 -6.11
N PHE A 173 -0.43 22.67 -5.62
CA PHE A 173 0.39 21.49 -5.94
C PHE A 173 0.69 20.57 -4.76
N LEU A 174 0.54 21.03 -3.51
CA LEU A 174 0.83 20.24 -2.32
C LEU A 174 -0.47 19.84 -1.60
N LYS A 175 -0.54 18.57 -1.19
CA LYS A 175 -1.56 18.08 -0.26
C LYS A 175 -1.12 18.25 1.18
N SER A 176 0.16 18.02 1.48
CA SER A 176 0.72 18.21 2.82
C SER A 176 2.22 18.46 2.78
N LEU A 177 2.70 19.16 3.81
CA LEU A 177 4.11 19.44 4.06
C LEU A 177 4.45 18.94 5.48
N ARG A 178 5.55 18.22 5.62
CA ARG A 178 6.12 17.78 6.90
C ARG A 178 7.56 18.31 7.00
N ILE A 179 7.91 18.86 8.15
CA ILE A 179 9.24 19.41 8.42
C ILE A 179 9.71 18.80 9.73
N MET A 180 10.93 18.26 9.75
CA MET A 180 11.52 17.61 10.91
C MET A 180 12.92 18.16 11.13
N ARG A 181 13.34 18.35 12.38
CA ARG A 181 14.75 18.61 12.66
C ARG A 181 15.53 17.30 12.54
N THR A 182 16.76 17.36 12.05
CA THR A 182 17.63 16.21 11.86
C THR A 182 19.05 16.58 12.27
N GLU A 183 19.76 15.61 12.84
CA GLU A 183 21.20 15.72 13.15
C GLU A 183 22.07 15.73 11.88
N LEU A 184 21.48 15.45 10.72
CA LEU A 184 22.15 15.58 9.44
C LEU A 184 22.41 17.06 9.15
N ASN A 185 23.67 17.42 8.94
CA ASN A 185 24.08 18.79 8.63
C ASN A 185 23.62 19.28 7.24
N ASP A 186 22.95 18.43 6.47
CA ASP A 186 22.45 18.72 5.14
C ASP A 186 20.92 18.81 5.13
N LEU A 187 20.42 19.79 4.38
CA LEU A 187 18.99 19.94 4.10
C LEU A 187 18.52 18.76 3.24
N ALA A 188 17.69 17.89 3.81
CA ALA A 188 17.20 16.68 3.14
C ALA A 188 15.77 16.88 2.64
N TRP A 189 15.54 16.73 1.33
CA TRP A 189 14.22 16.84 0.71
C TRP A 189 13.72 15.49 0.24
N LYS A 190 12.44 15.21 0.47
CA LYS A 190 11.77 14.00 -0.01
C LYS A 190 10.40 14.36 -0.57
N VAL A 191 10.18 14.15 -1.87
CA VAL A 191 8.81 14.02 -2.38
C VAL A 191 8.39 12.59 -2.09
N SER A 192 7.45 12.46 -1.17
CA SER A 192 6.78 11.19 -1.00
C SER A 192 5.73 11.06 -2.09
N ASP A 193 5.79 9.96 -2.84
CA ASP A 193 4.62 9.45 -3.52
C ASP A 193 3.58 9.21 -2.44
N ALA A 194 2.55 10.03 -2.47
CA ALA A 194 1.32 9.57 -1.92
C ALA A 194 0.86 8.38 -2.76
N THR A 195 1.15 7.19 -2.28
CA THR A 195 0.60 5.99 -2.89
C THR A 195 -0.88 6.07 -2.63
N ALA A 196 -1.67 6.34 -3.67
CA ALA A 196 -3.10 6.16 -3.55
C ALA A 196 -3.32 4.67 -3.25
N ILE A 197 -3.77 4.36 -2.04
CA ILE A 197 -4.27 3.03 -1.71
C ILE A 197 -5.77 3.21 -1.67
N GLY A 198 -6.35 3.22 -2.87
CA GLY A 198 -7.78 3.17 -3.09
C GLY A 198 -8.13 1.80 -3.64
N LEU A 199 -8.90 1.04 -2.88
CA LEU A 199 -9.57 -0.16 -3.37
C LEU A 199 -10.68 0.33 -4.32
N ASP A 200 -10.50 0.17 -5.62
CA ASP A 200 -11.56 0.48 -6.58
C ASP A 200 -12.49 -0.74 -6.63
N ASP A 201 -13.79 -0.49 -6.46
CA ASP A 201 -14.81 -1.54 -6.40
C ASP A 201 -14.79 -2.40 -7.68
N ASP A 202 -14.59 -1.80 -8.85
CA ASP A 202 -14.56 -2.52 -10.12
C ASP A 202 -13.27 -3.35 -10.27
N ILE A 203 -12.15 -2.93 -9.69
CA ILE A 203 -10.89 -3.71 -9.69
C ILE A 203 -10.98 -4.89 -8.72
N ILE A 204 -11.57 -4.70 -7.54
CA ILE A 204 -11.84 -5.80 -6.61
C ILE A 204 -12.71 -6.85 -7.32
N VAL A 205 -13.80 -6.43 -7.95
CA VAL A 205 -14.70 -7.32 -8.70
C VAL A 205 -13.94 -8.06 -9.80
N ALA A 206 -13.16 -7.35 -10.63
CA ALA A 206 -12.37 -7.97 -11.69
C ALA A 206 -11.37 -8.99 -11.16
N THR A 207 -10.74 -8.70 -10.01
CA THR A 207 -9.79 -9.59 -9.34
C THR A 207 -10.46 -10.85 -8.83
N ILE A 208 -11.63 -10.72 -8.18
CA ILE A 208 -12.43 -11.87 -7.72
C ILE A 208 -12.80 -12.76 -8.91
N VAL A 209 -13.25 -12.16 -10.02
CA VAL A 209 -13.61 -12.90 -11.24
C VAL A 209 -12.40 -13.64 -11.82
N GLU A 210 -11.26 -12.94 -12.01
CA GLU A 210 -10.04 -13.55 -12.53
C GLU A 210 -9.58 -14.75 -11.68
N LYS A 211 -9.62 -14.61 -10.35
CA LYS A 211 -9.20 -15.67 -9.42
C LYS A 211 -10.21 -16.80 -9.36
N SER A 212 -11.50 -16.52 -9.50
CA SER A 212 -12.55 -17.54 -9.63
C SER A 212 -12.35 -18.41 -10.87
N GLU A 213 -12.00 -17.81 -12.02
CA GLU A 213 -11.70 -18.54 -13.25
C GLU A 213 -10.45 -19.43 -13.13
N LYS A 214 -9.50 -19.06 -12.26
CA LYS A 214 -8.35 -19.89 -11.91
C LYS A 214 -8.75 -21.04 -11.00
N LEU A 215 -9.49 -20.76 -9.92
CA LEU A 215 -9.98 -21.77 -8.98
C LEU A 215 -10.75 -22.89 -9.68
N ALA A 216 -11.58 -22.55 -10.68
CA ALA A 216 -12.33 -23.53 -11.46
C ALA A 216 -11.46 -24.55 -12.22
N LYS A 217 -10.14 -24.32 -12.32
CA LYS A 217 -9.16 -25.21 -12.95
C LYS A 217 -8.27 -25.92 -11.93
N TYR A 218 -8.35 -25.56 -10.65
CA TYR A 218 -7.56 -26.17 -9.59
C TYR A 218 -8.18 -27.51 -9.16
N HIS A 219 -7.33 -28.46 -8.79
CA HIS A 219 -7.77 -29.62 -8.00
C HIS A 219 -7.68 -29.26 -6.51
N VAL A 220 -8.81 -28.89 -5.94
CA VAL A 220 -8.93 -28.49 -4.53
C VAL A 220 -9.55 -29.57 -3.64
N ASP A 221 -9.65 -30.80 -4.13
CA ASP A 221 -10.24 -31.93 -3.40
C ASP A 221 -9.50 -32.27 -2.08
N ASP A 222 -8.22 -31.89 -1.99
CA ASP A 222 -7.39 -32.03 -0.78
C ASP A 222 -7.64 -30.92 0.27
N CYS A 223 -8.52 -29.95 -0.02
CA CYS A 223 -8.84 -28.81 0.85
C CYS A 223 -10.28 -28.89 1.37
N ASP A 224 -10.45 -28.70 2.67
CA ASP A 224 -11.77 -28.56 3.32
C ASP A 224 -12.41 -27.20 2.99
N GLU A 225 -11.58 -26.17 2.82
CA GLU A 225 -12.02 -24.83 2.42
C GLU A 225 -11.01 -24.19 1.47
N THR A 226 -11.50 -23.29 0.62
CA THR A 226 -10.70 -22.47 -0.29
C THR A 226 -10.97 -20.99 -0.08
N TRP A 227 -9.92 -20.22 0.19
CA TRP A 227 -10.02 -18.79 0.48
C TRP A 227 -9.32 -17.98 -0.61
N LEU A 228 -9.88 -16.82 -0.93
CA LEU A 228 -9.21 -15.78 -1.68
C LEU A 228 -8.83 -14.65 -0.72
N LEU A 229 -7.54 -14.43 -0.49
CA LEU A 229 -7.04 -13.30 0.30
C LEU A 229 -6.51 -12.20 -0.63
N ILE A 230 -7.26 -11.10 -0.70
CA ILE A 230 -6.91 -9.86 -1.39
C ILE A 230 -6.29 -8.91 -0.37
N ALA A 231 -4.96 -8.86 -0.34
CA ALA A 231 -4.22 -7.99 0.57
C ALA A 231 -3.96 -6.63 -0.08
N ALA A 232 -4.49 -5.55 0.51
CA ALA A 232 -4.11 -4.19 0.18
C ALA A 232 -2.74 -3.89 0.81
N ASP A 233 -1.66 -4.25 0.11
CA ASP A 233 -0.31 -4.05 0.64
C ASP A 233 0.18 -2.63 0.38
N GLY A 234 0.10 -1.78 1.41
CA GLY A 234 0.60 -0.41 1.42
C GLY A 234 2.09 -0.27 1.73
N SER A 235 2.87 -1.36 1.69
CA SER A 235 4.26 -1.41 2.14
C SER A 235 5.09 -0.21 1.63
N GLY A 236 5.38 0.74 2.53
CA GLY A 236 6.29 1.87 2.31
C GLY A 236 5.68 3.28 2.22
N SER A 237 4.36 3.47 2.39
CA SER A 237 3.75 4.79 2.18
C SER A 237 3.14 5.40 3.44
N ASP A 238 3.92 6.21 4.15
CA ASP A 238 3.45 7.16 5.17
C ASP A 238 2.49 8.24 4.57
N CYS A 239 2.19 8.16 3.28
CA CYS A 239 1.65 9.24 2.46
C CYS A 239 0.36 8.86 1.71
N ARG A 240 -0.40 7.88 2.17
CA ARG A 240 -1.65 7.46 1.51
C ARG A 240 -2.59 8.63 1.12
N ILE A 241 -3.07 8.65 -0.13
CA ILE A 241 -4.15 9.54 -0.62
C ILE A 241 -5.32 8.71 -1.14
N GLY A 242 -6.49 8.88 -0.54
CA GLY A 242 -7.74 8.26 -0.95
C GLY A 242 -8.70 8.30 0.24
N PRO A 243 -10.02 8.35 0.03
CA PRO A 243 -10.94 8.18 1.14
C PRO A 243 -10.63 6.86 1.85
N PRO A 244 -10.74 6.80 3.19
CA PRO A 244 -10.72 5.53 3.86
C PRO A 244 -11.74 4.63 3.19
N MET A 245 -11.30 3.49 2.63
CA MET A 245 -12.27 2.44 2.41
C MET A 245 -12.60 1.89 3.79
N GLU A 246 -13.86 2.03 4.14
CA GLU A 246 -14.41 1.51 5.37
C GLU A 246 -14.84 0.07 5.13
N ARG A 247 -14.64 -0.77 6.14
CA ARG A 247 -15.06 -2.17 6.13
C ARG A 247 -16.51 -2.30 5.68
N ASP A 248 -17.38 -1.44 6.19
CA ASP A 248 -18.82 -1.47 5.93
C ASP A 248 -19.14 -1.18 4.46
N ARG A 249 -18.43 -0.25 3.82
CA ARG A 249 -18.59 0.02 2.38
C ARG A 249 -18.32 -1.22 1.51
N ILE A 250 -17.31 -2.03 1.84
CA ILE A 250 -17.04 -3.29 1.12
C ILE A 250 -18.20 -4.26 1.27
N LEU A 251 -18.70 -4.41 2.50
CA LEU A 251 -19.76 -5.35 2.84
C LEU A 251 -21.13 -4.92 2.30
N GLU A 252 -21.34 -3.62 2.08
CA GLU A 252 -22.55 -3.05 1.50
C GLU A 252 -22.50 -2.95 -0.04
N ASN A 253 -21.32 -3.12 -0.65
CA ASN A 253 -21.17 -3.04 -2.09
C ASN A 253 -21.70 -4.31 -2.78
N GLY A 254 -22.93 -4.22 -3.31
CA GLY A 254 -23.60 -5.34 -3.98
C GLY A 254 -22.83 -5.95 -5.17
N LYS A 255 -21.96 -5.19 -5.85
CA LYS A 255 -21.11 -5.75 -6.92
C LYS A 255 -20.04 -6.66 -6.35
N ILE A 256 -19.33 -6.20 -5.32
CA ILE A 256 -18.25 -6.96 -4.65
C ILE A 256 -18.84 -8.19 -3.97
N VAL A 257 -19.90 -8.01 -3.19
CA VAL A 257 -20.59 -9.11 -2.50
C VAL A 257 -21.10 -10.14 -3.51
N GLY A 258 -21.75 -9.69 -4.59
CA GLY A 258 -22.26 -10.58 -5.63
C GLY A 258 -21.15 -11.33 -6.37
N ALA A 259 -20.01 -10.70 -6.63
CA ALA A 259 -18.85 -11.36 -7.23
C ALA A 259 -18.26 -12.42 -6.29
N ALA A 260 -18.06 -12.07 -5.01
CA ALA A 260 -17.54 -12.99 -4.00
C ALA A 260 -18.43 -14.22 -3.81
N GLN A 261 -19.75 -14.02 -3.72
CA GLN A 261 -20.72 -15.11 -3.55
C GLN A 261 -20.75 -16.10 -4.73
N ARG A 262 -20.44 -15.66 -5.94
CA ARG A 262 -20.39 -16.50 -7.15
C ARG A 262 -18.99 -17.04 -7.49
N SER A 263 -17.98 -16.71 -6.69
CA SER A 263 -16.58 -16.95 -7.02
C SER A 263 -16.13 -18.41 -6.89
N GLY A 264 -16.91 -19.25 -6.19
CA GLY A 264 -16.53 -20.62 -5.84
C GLY A 264 -15.60 -20.74 -4.64
N PHE A 265 -14.99 -19.63 -4.17
CA PHE A 265 -14.27 -19.61 -2.89
C PHE A 265 -15.25 -19.65 -1.72
N ASP A 266 -14.92 -20.39 -0.67
CA ASP A 266 -15.68 -20.42 0.58
C ASP A 266 -15.64 -19.06 1.30
N LYS A 267 -14.50 -18.37 1.19
CA LYS A 267 -14.29 -17.04 1.76
C LYS A 267 -13.51 -16.15 0.81
N VAL A 268 -14.02 -14.95 0.55
CA VAL A 268 -13.27 -13.85 -0.03
C VAL A 268 -12.95 -12.85 1.07
N ILE A 269 -11.68 -12.60 1.27
CA ILE A 269 -11.15 -11.75 2.32
C ILE A 269 -10.47 -10.55 1.67
N ILE A 270 -10.96 -9.36 1.97
CA ILE A 270 -10.29 -8.11 1.63
C ILE A 270 -9.62 -7.61 2.90
N TRP A 271 -8.30 -7.75 2.96
CA TRP A 271 -7.51 -7.37 4.13
C TRP A 271 -6.80 -6.06 3.87
N GLU A 272 -7.13 -5.05 4.69
CA GLU A 272 -6.41 -3.79 4.70
C GLU A 272 -5.31 -3.83 5.76
N ARG A 273 -4.16 -4.35 5.35
CA ARG A 273 -3.01 -4.65 6.21
C ARG A 273 -2.54 -3.46 7.04
N VAL A 274 -2.57 -2.23 6.50
CA VAL A 274 -2.02 -1.05 7.18
C VAL A 274 -2.92 -0.56 8.31
N ARG A 275 -4.23 -0.73 8.18
CA ARG A 275 -5.22 -0.28 9.17
C ARG A 275 -5.78 -1.40 10.01
N GLU A 276 -5.22 -2.60 9.86
CA GLU A 276 -5.53 -3.75 10.70
C GLU A 276 -7.04 -4.04 10.72
N TRP A 277 -7.68 -4.03 9.55
CA TRP A 277 -9.05 -4.50 9.40
C TRP A 277 -9.20 -5.42 8.19
N ASP A 278 -10.16 -6.33 8.28
CA ASP A 278 -10.57 -7.20 7.19
C ASP A 278 -12.09 -7.15 6.97
N ALA A 279 -12.48 -7.29 5.71
CA ALA A 279 -13.85 -7.59 5.32
C ALA A 279 -13.88 -9.03 4.79
N VAL A 280 -14.69 -9.87 5.44
CA VAL A 280 -14.86 -11.28 5.07
C VAL A 280 -16.23 -11.45 4.46
N ILE A 281 -16.27 -11.91 3.22
CA ILE A 281 -17.50 -12.22 2.49
C ILE A 281 -17.51 -13.74 2.27
N ARG A 282 -18.52 -14.43 2.79
CA ARG A 282 -18.66 -15.87 2.61
C ARG A 282 -19.25 -16.17 1.23
N GLY A 283 -18.67 -17.16 0.55
CA GLY A 283 -19.21 -17.71 -0.68
C GLY A 283 -20.56 -18.40 -0.45
N GLN A 284 -21.32 -18.60 -1.53
CA GLN A 284 -22.43 -19.57 -1.47
C GLN A 284 -21.85 -20.96 -1.66
N THR A 285 -21.96 -21.79 -0.62
CA THR A 285 -21.64 -23.21 -0.72
C THR A 285 -22.62 -23.83 -1.73
N GLN A 286 -22.12 -24.33 -2.87
CA GLN A 286 -22.94 -25.12 -3.77
C GLN A 286 -23.21 -26.47 -3.08
N THR A 287 -24.40 -26.62 -2.50
CA THR A 287 -24.94 -27.90 -2.03
C THR A 287 -25.41 -28.75 -3.19
#